data_AF-A0A3M8C0C2-F1
#
_entry.id   AF-A0A3M8C0C2-F1
#
_cell.length_a   1.000
_cell.length_b   1.000
_cell.length_c   1.000
_cell.angle_alpha   90.00
_cell.angle_beta   90.00
_cell.angle_gamma   90.00
#
_symmetry.space_group_name_H-M   'P 1'
#
loop_
_entity.id
_entity.type
_entity.pdbx_description
1 polymer ?
#
loop_
_entity_poly.entity_id
_entity_poly.type
_entity_poly.pdbx_seq_one_letter_code
_entity_poly.pdbx_strand_id
1 'polypeptide(L)'
;MSQFTFATLVKGNQEPIAHFLEKSQSSSYLFPANPDWQAVIVENDMEIAEQTAQNMSLALDTSALYFFDCVDHGWGYSLFHRGRLESECFVNYEESSIHIHNHGEAALYKACVNPEAYMIFRRWVKHFYDHLDEIFGGVELFKKAFAIEKIEWISYAYLSTDSDDRLNDLEARFFPGSKKIIPVKKIIFEILQDSFNQVGYFLDESMSDRKRFAFTRKDEHGYTYGIYLDASDNGKISASLYSPTVRYIDMFWVVRRQYRSDMPYEDEDQLRAVLVEIRDVFVDLGHKWLHDNQIEQFDVNAVYQKIITPYLEEKGFRIEYEDNPIMFGGKLIYKRERGSVTFEHFAGTTGVKIIMNEGDDELTLNEFVHRNRNNPQFYRDGMRFTYTDHDTFLEFLEGVTYYLDRYFEKFSSK
;
A
#
# COMPACT_ATOMS: atom_id res chain seq x y z
N MET A 1 -5.99 -0.81 -24.08
CA MET A 1 -6.60 -0.06 -22.97
C MET A 1 -8.08 -0.08 -23.24
N SER A 2 -8.87 -0.67 -22.34
CA SER A 2 -10.33 -0.65 -22.48
C SER A 2 -10.83 0.78 -22.33
N GLN A 3 -11.84 1.15 -23.11
CA GLN A 3 -12.38 2.51 -23.20
C GLN A 3 -13.57 2.64 -22.27
N PHE A 4 -13.46 3.54 -21.30
CA PHE A 4 -14.47 3.73 -20.27
C PHE A 4 -14.95 5.17 -20.21
N THR A 5 -16.27 5.33 -20.07
CA THR A 5 -16.89 6.60 -19.71
C THR A 5 -17.70 6.41 -18.44
N PHE A 6 -17.46 7.24 -17.43
CA PHE A 6 -18.27 7.34 -16.21
C PHE A 6 -18.55 8.81 -15.95
N ALA A 7 -19.80 9.24 -16.11
CA ALA A 7 -20.15 10.65 -16.01
C ALA A 7 -21.43 10.86 -15.19
N THR A 8 -21.41 11.87 -14.31
CA THR A 8 -22.61 12.42 -13.70
C THR A 8 -23.00 13.69 -14.45
N LEU A 9 -24.13 13.68 -15.14
CA LEU A 9 -24.66 14.85 -15.83
C LEU A 9 -25.69 15.53 -14.93
N VAL A 10 -25.54 16.82 -14.64
CA VAL A 10 -26.45 17.58 -13.78
C VAL A 10 -27.10 18.70 -14.58
N LYS A 11 -28.43 18.78 -14.54
CA LYS A 11 -29.19 19.78 -15.29
C LYS A 11 -29.13 21.14 -14.59
N GLY A 12 -28.77 22.19 -15.34
CA GLY A 12 -28.73 23.57 -14.86
C GLY A 12 -27.38 24.28 -15.04
N ASN A 13 -27.23 25.39 -14.32
CA ASN A 13 -26.05 26.27 -14.43
C ASN A 13 -24.85 25.71 -13.66
N GLN A 14 -23.66 26.13 -14.08
CA GLN A 14 -22.40 25.67 -13.50
C GLN A 14 -22.17 26.16 -12.06
N GLU A 15 -22.64 27.36 -11.68
CA GLU A 15 -22.33 27.95 -10.38
C GLU A 15 -22.92 27.22 -9.16
N PRO A 16 -24.21 26.81 -9.13
CA PRO A 16 -24.73 26.01 -8.03
C PRO A 16 -24.02 24.67 -7.89
N ILE A 17 -23.64 24.06 -9.01
CA ILE A 17 -22.90 22.81 -9.07
C ILE A 17 -21.48 23.01 -8.53
N ALA A 18 -20.79 24.05 -8.97
CA ALA A 18 -19.48 24.44 -8.47
C ALA A 18 -19.49 24.65 -6.96
N HIS A 19 -20.51 25.34 -6.42
CA HIS A 19 -20.64 25.56 -4.98
C HIS A 19 -20.89 24.28 -4.19
N PHE A 20 -21.59 23.31 -4.78
CA PHE A 20 -21.73 21.97 -4.22
C PHE A 20 -20.37 21.25 -4.19
N LEU A 21 -19.63 21.28 -5.29
CA LEU A 21 -18.33 20.62 -5.43
C LEU A 21 -17.24 21.24 -4.55
N GLU A 22 -17.26 22.56 -4.31
CA GLU A 22 -16.35 23.25 -3.36
C GLU A 22 -16.46 22.71 -1.93
N LYS A 23 -17.59 22.10 -1.57
CA LYS A 23 -17.83 21.46 -0.26
C LYS A 23 -17.68 19.95 -0.31
N SER A 24 -17.41 19.37 -1.48
CA SER A 24 -17.22 17.93 -1.65
C SER A 24 -15.91 17.49 -1.01
N GLN A 25 -15.88 16.25 -0.51
CA GLN A 25 -14.65 15.62 -0.02
C GLN A 25 -13.84 14.99 -1.15
N SER A 26 -14.49 14.59 -2.24
CA SER A 26 -13.86 13.98 -3.41
C SER A 26 -13.41 15.05 -4.39
N SER A 27 -12.22 14.87 -4.96
CA SER A 27 -11.76 15.71 -6.06
C SER A 27 -12.63 15.47 -7.28
N SER A 28 -12.85 16.52 -8.08
CA SER A 28 -13.75 16.42 -9.23
C SER A 28 -13.42 17.39 -10.35
N TYR A 29 -13.89 17.07 -11.54
CA TYR A 29 -13.91 17.96 -12.70
C TYR A 29 -15.36 18.34 -13.04
N LEU A 30 -15.54 19.58 -13.47
CA LEU A 30 -16.82 20.13 -13.92
C LEU A 30 -16.63 20.83 -15.27
N PHE A 31 -17.45 20.49 -16.25
CA PHE A 31 -17.46 21.12 -17.57
C PHE A 31 -18.85 21.07 -18.21
N PRO A 32 -19.15 21.94 -19.18
CA PRO A 32 -20.39 21.87 -19.94
C PRO A 32 -20.44 20.60 -20.80
N ALA A 33 -21.47 19.77 -20.60
CA ALA A 33 -21.77 18.65 -21.48
C ALA A 33 -22.47 19.13 -22.75
N ASN A 34 -23.43 20.04 -22.57
CA ASN A 34 -24.22 20.72 -23.58
C ASN A 34 -24.86 21.99 -22.93
N PRO A 35 -25.69 22.77 -23.64
CA PRO A 35 -26.29 23.99 -23.06
C PRO A 35 -27.16 23.78 -21.82
N ASP A 36 -27.73 22.59 -21.61
CA ASP A 36 -28.67 22.30 -20.51
C ASP A 36 -28.04 21.48 -19.37
N TRP A 37 -26.93 20.78 -19.64
CA TRP A 37 -26.32 19.81 -18.74
C TRP A 37 -24.83 20.09 -18.51
N GLN A 38 -24.40 19.94 -17.27
CA GLN A 38 -23.01 19.97 -16.86
C GLN A 38 -22.53 18.57 -16.53
N ALA A 39 -21.33 18.19 -16.98
CA ALA A 39 -20.69 16.94 -16.60
C ALA A 39 -19.84 17.13 -15.34
N VAL A 40 -20.02 16.21 -14.41
CA VAL A 40 -19.29 16.11 -13.14
C VAL A 40 -18.61 14.75 -13.10
N ILE A 41 -17.29 14.77 -13.00
CA ILE A 41 -16.45 13.57 -12.96
C ILE A 41 -15.73 13.53 -11.61
N VAL A 42 -16.10 12.59 -10.74
CA VAL A 42 -15.58 12.48 -9.37
C VAL A 42 -14.48 11.43 -9.25
N GLU A 43 -13.54 11.63 -8.33
CA GLU A 43 -12.58 10.61 -7.91
C GLU A 43 -13.33 9.32 -7.51
N ASN A 44 -12.85 8.15 -7.96
CA ASN A 44 -13.52 6.84 -7.81
C ASN A 44 -14.91 6.74 -8.50
N ASP A 45 -15.09 7.44 -9.62
CA ASP A 45 -16.32 7.48 -10.42
C ASP A 45 -16.99 6.11 -10.68
N MET A 46 -16.23 5.04 -10.96
CA MET A 46 -16.79 3.70 -11.14
C MET A 46 -17.64 3.21 -9.94
N GLU A 47 -17.28 3.60 -8.72
CA GLU A 47 -17.95 3.14 -7.50
C GLU A 47 -19.00 4.14 -6.99
N ILE A 48 -18.76 5.45 -7.14
CA ILE A 48 -19.54 6.48 -6.44
C ILE A 48 -20.32 7.41 -7.36
N ALA A 49 -20.16 7.35 -8.70
CA ALA A 49 -20.80 8.30 -9.60
C ALA A 49 -22.33 8.24 -9.55
N GLU A 50 -22.92 7.05 -9.46
CA GLU A 50 -24.38 6.92 -9.34
C GLU A 50 -24.92 7.57 -8.05
N GLN A 51 -24.29 7.28 -6.91
CA GLN A 51 -24.64 7.90 -5.63
C GLN A 51 -24.43 9.41 -5.65
N THR A 52 -23.40 9.87 -6.37
CA THR A 52 -23.13 11.29 -6.59
C THR A 52 -24.26 11.96 -7.37
N ALA A 53 -24.72 11.35 -8.48
CA ALA A 53 -25.87 11.84 -9.24
C ALA A 53 -27.12 11.96 -8.37
N GLN A 54 -27.42 10.93 -7.57
CA GLN A 54 -28.53 10.97 -6.63
C GLN A 54 -28.41 12.14 -5.63
N ASN A 55 -27.26 12.27 -4.98
CA ASN A 55 -27.01 13.31 -3.97
C ASN A 55 -27.08 14.72 -4.56
N MET A 56 -26.51 14.93 -5.75
CA MET A 56 -26.54 16.21 -6.44
C MET A 56 -27.97 16.59 -6.87
N SER A 57 -28.74 15.62 -7.40
CA SER A 57 -30.14 15.87 -7.78
C SER A 57 -30.99 16.34 -6.58
N LEU A 58 -30.73 15.78 -5.39
CA LEU A 58 -31.39 16.16 -4.15
C LEU A 58 -30.93 17.54 -3.67
N ALA A 59 -29.62 17.75 -3.56
CA ALA A 59 -29.05 18.98 -3.00
C ALA A 59 -29.32 20.22 -3.85
N LEU A 60 -29.38 20.06 -5.18
CA LEU A 60 -29.56 21.14 -6.13
C LEU A 60 -31.02 21.28 -6.61
N ASP A 61 -31.95 20.49 -6.06
CA ASP A 61 -33.36 20.45 -6.45
C ASP A 61 -33.59 20.31 -7.97
N THR A 62 -32.77 19.45 -8.62
CA THR A 62 -32.73 19.32 -10.09
C THR A 62 -32.73 17.85 -10.53
N SER A 63 -32.60 17.63 -11.84
CA SER A 63 -32.35 16.30 -12.41
C SER A 63 -30.84 16.06 -12.56
N ALA A 64 -30.41 14.84 -12.22
CA ALA A 64 -29.06 14.36 -12.49
C ALA A 64 -29.13 12.97 -13.12
N LEU A 65 -28.23 12.69 -14.04
CA LEU A 65 -28.16 11.47 -14.82
C LEU A 65 -26.76 10.87 -14.62
N TYR A 66 -26.68 9.71 -14.02
CA TYR A 66 -25.49 8.88 -14.12
C TYR A 66 -25.49 8.20 -15.48
N PHE A 67 -24.37 8.24 -16.20
CA PHE A 67 -24.16 7.59 -17.48
C PHE A 67 -22.83 6.82 -17.44
N PHE A 68 -22.85 5.57 -17.91
CA PHE A 68 -21.62 4.82 -18.18
C PHE A 68 -21.65 4.17 -19.55
N ASP A 69 -20.46 4.06 -20.14
CA ASP A 69 -20.21 3.39 -21.41
C ASP A 69 -18.90 2.62 -21.30
N CYS A 70 -19.01 1.30 -21.16
CA CYS A 70 -17.90 0.37 -21.14
C CYS A 70 -17.94 -0.42 -22.45
N VAL A 71 -17.16 0.01 -23.45
CA VAL A 71 -17.27 -0.43 -24.85
C VAL A 71 -17.33 -1.96 -25.01
N ASP A 72 -16.62 -2.71 -24.16
CA ASP A 72 -16.55 -4.17 -24.22
C ASP A 72 -17.61 -4.90 -23.37
N HIS A 73 -18.28 -4.23 -22.43
CA HIS A 73 -19.13 -4.88 -21.43
C HIS A 73 -20.60 -4.45 -21.49
N GLY A 74 -20.86 -3.19 -21.83
CA GLY A 74 -22.21 -2.64 -21.81
C GLY A 74 -22.24 -1.16 -21.49
N TRP A 75 -23.43 -0.61 -21.47
CA TRP A 75 -23.66 0.79 -21.17
C TRP A 75 -24.97 0.97 -20.42
N GLY A 76 -25.15 2.11 -19.78
CA GLY A 76 -26.42 2.42 -19.16
C GLY A 76 -26.49 3.77 -18.49
N TYR A 77 -27.63 4.01 -17.86
CA TYR A 77 -27.91 5.25 -17.16
C TYR A 77 -28.88 5.07 -16.00
N SER A 78 -28.77 5.99 -15.04
CA SER A 78 -29.71 6.17 -13.93
C SER A 78 -30.08 7.65 -13.82
N LEU A 79 -31.34 7.99 -14.10
CA LEU A 79 -31.89 9.34 -14.00
C LEU A 79 -32.54 9.55 -12.63
N PHE A 80 -32.03 10.53 -11.90
CA PHE A 80 -32.57 11.00 -10.64
C PHE A 80 -33.24 12.36 -10.80
N HIS A 81 -34.31 12.59 -10.04
CA HIS A 81 -34.89 13.91 -9.83
C HIS A 81 -35.13 14.10 -8.33
N ARG A 82 -34.52 15.13 -7.74
CA ARG A 82 -34.66 15.42 -6.30
C ARG A 82 -34.35 14.22 -5.39
N GLY A 83 -33.31 13.47 -5.73
CA GLY A 83 -32.85 12.28 -5.01
C GLY A 83 -33.62 10.99 -5.30
N ARG A 84 -34.72 11.06 -6.08
CA ARG A 84 -35.52 9.89 -6.44
C ARG A 84 -35.11 9.35 -7.80
N LEU A 85 -34.92 8.03 -7.89
CA LEU A 85 -34.71 7.34 -9.17
C LEU A 85 -36.00 7.37 -10.00
N GLU A 86 -35.96 8.04 -11.14
CA GLU A 86 -37.09 8.21 -12.07
C GLU A 86 -37.02 7.21 -13.24
N SER A 87 -35.83 6.94 -13.76
CA SER A 87 -35.64 6.01 -14.88
C SER A 87 -34.24 5.40 -14.87
N GLU A 88 -34.15 4.12 -15.19
CA GLU A 88 -32.89 3.40 -15.24
C GLU A 88 -32.88 2.41 -16.41
N CYS A 89 -31.76 2.30 -17.10
CA CYS A 89 -31.58 1.32 -18.17
C CYS A 89 -30.13 0.87 -18.22
N PHE A 90 -29.91 -0.44 -18.25
CA PHE A 90 -28.60 -1.06 -18.41
C PHE A 90 -28.66 -2.09 -19.54
N VAL A 91 -27.72 -2.01 -20.46
CA VAL A 91 -27.54 -2.98 -21.54
C VAL A 91 -26.25 -3.73 -21.27
N ASN A 92 -26.33 -5.06 -21.19
CA ASN A 92 -25.20 -5.95 -21.03
C ASN A 92 -24.92 -6.66 -22.36
N TYR A 93 -23.71 -6.47 -22.90
CA TYR A 93 -23.33 -7.06 -24.17
C TYR A 93 -23.02 -8.56 -24.06
N GLU A 94 -22.42 -8.99 -22.95
CA GLU A 94 -22.04 -10.39 -22.71
C GLU A 94 -23.27 -11.29 -22.59
N GLU A 95 -24.31 -10.81 -21.90
CA GLU A 95 -25.58 -11.51 -21.73
C GLU A 95 -26.58 -11.21 -22.85
N SER A 96 -26.26 -10.26 -23.74
CA SER A 96 -27.18 -9.75 -24.77
C SER A 96 -28.55 -9.37 -24.17
N SER A 97 -28.51 -8.68 -23.03
CA SER A 97 -29.67 -8.40 -22.19
C SER A 97 -29.86 -6.90 -21.96
N ILE A 98 -31.10 -6.52 -21.64
CA ILE A 98 -31.45 -5.16 -21.24
C ILE A 98 -32.25 -5.21 -19.95
N HIS A 99 -31.84 -4.43 -18.97
CA HIS A 99 -32.50 -4.23 -17.70
C HIS A 99 -33.07 -2.82 -17.66
N ILE A 100 -34.37 -2.70 -17.40
CA ILE A 100 -35.03 -1.40 -17.27
C ILE A 100 -35.75 -1.39 -15.93
N HIS A 101 -35.35 -0.50 -15.05
CA HIS A 101 -36.01 -0.29 -13.77
C HIS A 101 -36.68 1.09 -13.78
N ASN A 102 -37.95 1.13 -13.40
CA ASN A 102 -38.77 2.35 -13.39
C ASN A 102 -38.89 3.01 -14.79
N HIS A 103 -39.98 2.76 -15.52
CA HIS A 103 -40.23 3.40 -16.82
C HIS A 103 -40.72 4.84 -16.65
N GLY A 104 -39.89 5.72 -16.08
CA GLY A 104 -40.13 7.16 -16.07
C GLY A 104 -39.98 7.79 -17.47
N GLU A 105 -40.63 7.23 -18.50
CA GLU A 105 -40.54 7.68 -19.90
C GLU A 105 -40.82 9.19 -20.01
N ALA A 106 -41.80 9.68 -19.25
CA ALA A 106 -42.13 11.10 -19.22
C ALA A 106 -41.03 11.97 -18.59
N ALA A 107 -40.31 11.46 -17.58
CA ALA A 107 -39.19 12.17 -16.97
C ALA A 107 -38.00 12.22 -17.93
N LEU A 108 -37.68 11.09 -18.56
CA LEU A 108 -36.57 10.98 -19.51
C LEU A 108 -36.83 11.82 -20.78
N TYR A 109 -38.06 11.82 -21.31
CA TYR A 109 -38.47 12.69 -22.43
C TYR A 109 -38.34 14.18 -22.09
N LYS A 110 -38.69 14.59 -20.86
CA LYS A 110 -38.51 15.99 -20.40
C LYS A 110 -37.05 16.36 -20.15
N ALA A 111 -36.20 15.37 -19.91
CA ALA A 111 -34.79 15.54 -19.61
C ALA A 111 -33.94 15.67 -20.89
N CYS A 112 -34.32 14.97 -21.97
CA CYS A 112 -33.56 14.95 -23.22
C CYS A 112 -33.51 16.31 -23.93
N VAL A 113 -32.42 16.55 -24.66
CA VAL A 113 -32.16 17.78 -25.44
C VAL A 113 -32.69 17.65 -26.86
N ASN A 114 -32.70 16.42 -27.40
CA ASN A 114 -33.20 16.11 -28.73
C ASN A 114 -34.36 15.10 -28.65
N PRO A 115 -35.63 15.57 -28.64
CA PRO A 115 -36.80 14.70 -28.56
C PRO A 115 -36.94 13.73 -29.73
N GLU A 116 -36.49 14.10 -30.93
CA GLU A 116 -36.58 13.21 -32.10
C GLU A 116 -35.63 12.02 -31.95
N ALA A 117 -34.38 12.28 -31.57
CA ALA A 117 -33.40 11.23 -31.27
C ALA A 117 -33.88 10.35 -30.10
N TYR A 118 -34.47 10.96 -29.07
CA TYR A 118 -35.07 10.19 -27.97
C TYR A 118 -36.19 9.26 -28.43
N MET A 119 -37.06 9.70 -29.36
CA MET A 119 -38.13 8.84 -29.88
C MET A 119 -37.58 7.64 -30.67
N ILE A 120 -36.45 7.80 -31.35
CA ILE A 120 -35.74 6.70 -32.02
C ILE A 120 -35.13 5.77 -30.96
N PHE A 121 -34.43 6.31 -29.97
CA PHE A 121 -33.88 5.56 -28.85
C PHE A 121 -34.96 4.74 -28.13
N ARG A 122 -36.11 5.34 -27.83
CA ARG A 122 -37.24 4.67 -27.19
C ARG A 122 -37.77 3.50 -28.01
N ARG A 123 -37.84 3.65 -29.34
CA ARG A 123 -38.23 2.55 -30.23
C ARG A 123 -37.19 1.43 -30.20
N TRP A 124 -35.90 1.78 -30.24
CA TRP A 124 -34.81 0.83 -30.13
C TRP A 124 -34.90 0.02 -28.82
N VAL A 125 -35.10 0.68 -27.68
CA VAL A 125 -35.28 0.01 -26.37
C VAL A 125 -36.47 -0.94 -26.38
N LYS A 126 -37.62 -0.51 -26.94
CA LYS A 126 -38.84 -1.33 -27.03
C LYS A 126 -38.65 -2.57 -27.90
N HIS A 127 -37.80 -2.48 -28.91
CA HIS A 127 -37.51 -3.52 -29.89
C HIS A 127 -36.10 -4.10 -29.72
N PHE A 128 -35.53 -4.03 -28.51
CA PHE A 128 -34.15 -4.39 -28.24
C PHE A 128 -33.76 -5.78 -28.79
N TYR A 129 -34.60 -6.79 -28.54
CA TYR A 129 -34.36 -8.15 -29.01
C TYR A 129 -34.46 -8.34 -30.53
N ASP A 130 -35.07 -7.38 -31.25
CA ASP A 130 -35.09 -7.33 -32.71
C ASP A 130 -33.79 -6.73 -33.28
N HIS A 131 -32.93 -6.15 -32.42
CA HIS A 131 -31.73 -5.38 -32.75
C HIS A 131 -30.44 -5.96 -32.16
N LEU A 132 -30.38 -7.25 -31.82
CA LEU A 132 -29.19 -7.86 -31.21
C LEU A 132 -27.94 -7.73 -32.10
N ASP A 133 -28.09 -7.77 -33.42
CA ASP A 133 -26.99 -7.56 -34.38
C ASP A 133 -26.45 -6.11 -34.39
N GLU A 134 -27.20 -5.17 -33.83
CA GLU A 134 -26.88 -3.74 -33.74
C GLU A 134 -26.92 -3.25 -32.27
N ILE A 135 -26.56 -4.13 -31.32
CA ILE A 135 -26.66 -3.84 -29.88
C ILE A 135 -25.88 -2.59 -29.45
N PHE A 136 -24.79 -2.27 -30.17
CA PHE A 136 -23.98 -1.07 -29.97
C PHE A 136 -24.65 0.22 -30.43
N GLY A 137 -25.71 0.16 -31.26
CA GLY A 137 -26.38 1.35 -31.79
C GLY A 137 -27.19 2.13 -30.74
N GLY A 138 -27.60 1.46 -29.66
CA GLY A 138 -28.43 2.06 -28.61
C GLY A 138 -27.75 3.20 -27.86
N VAL A 139 -26.46 3.05 -27.52
CA VAL A 139 -25.69 4.07 -26.78
C VAL A 139 -25.55 5.35 -27.61
N GLU A 140 -25.33 5.22 -28.93
CA GLU A 140 -25.20 6.36 -29.83
C GLU A 140 -26.52 7.12 -30.00
N LEU A 141 -27.66 6.41 -30.00
CA LEU A 141 -28.98 7.04 -29.99
C LEU A 141 -29.24 7.78 -28.68
N PHE A 142 -28.81 7.22 -27.56
CA PHE A 142 -28.92 7.87 -26.25
C PHE A 142 -28.04 9.12 -26.16
N LYS A 143 -26.77 9.03 -26.58
CA LYS A 143 -25.85 10.17 -26.63
C LYS A 143 -26.44 11.32 -27.46
N LYS A 144 -27.03 11.01 -28.63
CA LYS A 144 -27.74 12.00 -29.46
C LYS A 144 -28.97 12.60 -28.79
N ALA A 145 -29.76 11.79 -28.06
CA ALA A 145 -30.92 12.28 -27.33
C ALA A 145 -30.56 13.32 -26.26
N PHE A 146 -29.39 13.16 -25.64
CA PHE A 146 -28.87 14.08 -24.63
C PHE A 146 -27.86 15.10 -25.17
N ALA A 147 -27.52 15.07 -26.47
CA ALA A 147 -26.46 15.88 -27.06
C ALA A 147 -25.12 15.77 -26.28
N ILE A 148 -24.73 14.55 -25.91
CA ILE A 148 -23.52 14.23 -25.14
C ILE A 148 -22.52 13.38 -25.95
N GLU A 149 -22.55 13.46 -27.27
CA GLU A 149 -21.67 12.68 -28.17
C GLU A 149 -20.18 12.97 -27.91
N LYS A 150 -19.85 14.13 -27.34
CA LYS A 150 -18.48 14.49 -26.95
C LYS A 150 -18.02 13.87 -25.63
N ILE A 151 -18.93 13.27 -24.85
CA ILE A 151 -18.62 12.61 -23.59
C ILE A 151 -18.25 11.15 -23.91
N GLU A 152 -17.04 11.01 -24.43
CA GLU A 152 -16.44 9.74 -24.80
C GLU A 152 -15.02 9.67 -24.24
N TRP A 153 -14.68 8.53 -23.63
CA TRP A 153 -13.39 8.28 -22.96
C TRP A 153 -13.13 9.30 -21.84
N ILE A 154 -14.17 9.52 -21.04
CA ILE A 154 -14.11 10.42 -19.89
C ILE A 154 -14.31 9.61 -18.61
N SER A 155 -13.24 9.53 -17.82
CA SER A 155 -13.26 9.09 -16.43
C SER A 155 -12.32 9.99 -15.64
N TYR A 156 -12.41 9.98 -14.31
CA TYR A 156 -11.49 10.72 -13.47
C TYR A 156 -10.05 10.26 -13.70
N ALA A 157 -9.85 8.95 -13.87
CA ALA A 157 -8.54 8.38 -14.17
C ALA A 157 -7.95 8.97 -15.47
N TYR A 158 -8.74 9.14 -16.52
CA TYR A 158 -8.27 9.78 -17.75
C TYR A 158 -8.01 11.27 -17.56
N LEU A 159 -9.00 12.03 -17.07
CA LEU A 159 -8.88 13.49 -16.92
C LEU A 159 -7.75 13.91 -15.99
N SER A 160 -7.45 13.12 -14.95
CA SER A 160 -6.35 13.39 -14.01
C SER A 160 -4.96 13.27 -14.63
N THR A 161 -4.85 12.63 -15.80
CA THR A 161 -3.59 12.42 -16.54
C THR A 161 -3.57 13.10 -17.90
N ASP A 162 -4.67 13.75 -18.29
CA ASP A 162 -4.79 14.45 -19.57
C ASP A 162 -3.92 15.71 -19.61
N SER A 163 -3.58 16.14 -20.82
CA SER A 163 -2.88 17.41 -21.04
C SER A 163 -3.77 18.61 -20.74
N ASP A 164 -3.14 19.72 -20.35
CA ASP A 164 -3.83 21.00 -20.15
C ASP A 164 -4.65 21.41 -21.40
N ASP A 165 -4.17 21.10 -22.60
CA ASP A 165 -4.88 21.38 -23.86
C ASP A 165 -6.25 20.69 -23.94
N ARG A 166 -6.34 19.40 -23.57
CA ARG A 166 -7.61 18.66 -23.60
C ARG A 166 -8.57 19.14 -22.51
N LEU A 167 -8.05 19.48 -21.33
CA LEU A 167 -8.86 20.06 -20.25
C LEU A 167 -9.38 21.45 -20.63
N ASN A 168 -8.60 22.25 -21.35
CA ASN A 168 -9.01 23.55 -21.88
C ASN A 168 -10.07 23.40 -22.98
N ASP A 169 -9.93 22.43 -23.88
CA ASP A 169 -10.93 22.14 -24.93
C ASP A 169 -12.29 21.73 -24.36
N LEU A 170 -12.30 21.06 -23.19
CA LEU A 170 -13.51 20.73 -22.45
C LEU A 170 -14.03 21.89 -21.60
N GLU A 171 -13.28 22.99 -21.45
CA GLU A 171 -13.54 24.05 -20.47
C GLU A 171 -13.65 23.49 -19.04
N ALA A 172 -12.83 22.48 -18.72
CA ALA A 172 -12.88 21.76 -17.46
C ALA A 172 -12.31 22.56 -16.29
N ARG A 173 -13.14 22.77 -15.27
CA ARG A 173 -12.73 23.33 -13.98
C ARG A 173 -12.49 22.21 -12.97
N PHE A 174 -11.28 22.18 -12.41
CA PHE A 174 -10.93 21.25 -11.35
C PHE A 174 -11.35 21.79 -9.97
N PHE A 175 -11.95 20.92 -9.17
CA PHE A 175 -12.33 21.17 -7.78
C PHE A 175 -11.53 20.21 -6.89
N PRO A 176 -10.52 20.70 -6.17
CA PRO A 176 -9.79 19.87 -5.23
C PRO A 176 -10.72 19.49 -4.08
N GLY A 177 -10.87 18.19 -3.83
CA GLY A 177 -11.71 17.70 -2.73
C GLY A 177 -11.23 18.26 -1.39
N SER A 178 -12.17 18.70 -0.56
CA SER A 178 -11.90 19.12 0.81
C SER A 178 -11.68 17.88 1.70
N LYS A 179 -10.54 17.20 1.53
CA LYS A 179 -10.15 16.13 2.47
C LYS A 179 -10.07 16.76 3.85
N LYS A 180 -11.01 16.42 4.74
CA LYS A 180 -10.99 16.85 6.14
C LYS A 180 -9.65 16.41 6.70
N ILE A 181 -8.78 17.37 7.03
CA ILE A 181 -7.42 17.04 7.48
C ILE A 181 -7.57 16.41 8.86
N ILE A 182 -7.51 15.08 8.91
CA ILE A 182 -7.47 14.34 10.17
C ILE A 182 -6.09 14.60 10.79
N PRO A 183 -6.01 15.12 12.02
CA PRO A 183 -4.74 15.43 12.66
C PRO A 183 -4.09 14.14 13.20
N VAL A 184 -3.70 13.22 12.30
CA VAL A 184 -3.22 11.86 12.60
C VAL A 184 -2.17 11.84 13.71
N LYS A 185 -1.13 12.67 13.59
CA LYS A 185 -0.05 12.78 14.60
C LYS A 185 -0.59 13.12 15.99
N LYS A 186 -1.53 14.07 16.08
CA LYS A 186 -2.13 14.47 17.36
C LYS A 186 -2.90 13.30 17.99
N ILE A 187 -3.70 12.61 17.18
CA ILE A 187 -4.56 11.51 17.64
C ILE A 187 -3.72 10.29 18.07
N ILE A 188 -2.67 9.96 17.32
CA ILE A 188 -1.70 8.92 17.68
C ILE A 188 -1.12 9.18 19.09
N PHE A 189 -0.67 10.40 19.35
CA PHE A 189 -0.12 10.74 20.66
C PHE A 189 -1.16 10.72 21.77
N GLU A 190 -2.36 11.27 21.52
CA GLU A 190 -3.47 11.21 22.47
C GLU A 190 -3.83 9.79 22.91
N ILE A 191 -3.77 8.80 22.01
CA ILE A 191 -4.23 7.44 22.28
C ILE A 191 -3.10 6.53 22.77
N LEU A 192 -1.91 6.64 22.18
CA LEU A 192 -0.85 5.64 22.37
C LEU A 192 0.20 6.06 23.39
N GLN A 193 0.53 7.35 23.47
CA GLN A 193 1.76 7.81 24.12
C GLN A 193 1.81 7.41 25.60
N ASP A 194 0.76 7.71 26.37
CA ASP A 194 0.74 7.41 27.79
C ASP A 194 0.78 5.90 28.07
N SER A 195 0.00 5.12 27.33
CA SER A 195 -0.04 3.66 27.50
C SER A 195 1.27 2.99 27.11
N PHE A 196 1.93 3.44 26.05
CA PHE A 196 3.24 2.90 25.63
C PHE A 196 4.35 3.29 26.61
N ASN A 197 4.33 4.54 27.10
CA ASN A 197 5.25 4.99 28.13
C ASN A 197 5.13 4.15 29.42
N GLN A 198 3.91 3.77 29.82
CA GLN A 198 3.66 2.91 30.99
C GLN A 198 4.30 1.53 30.86
N VAL A 199 4.39 0.96 29.65
CA VAL A 199 5.09 -0.31 29.38
C VAL A 199 6.56 -0.13 28.97
N GLY A 200 7.09 1.09 29.05
CA GLY A 200 8.51 1.41 28.88
C GLY A 200 8.95 1.68 27.44
N TYR A 201 8.03 2.02 26.53
CA TYR A 201 8.34 2.36 25.14
C TYR A 201 8.05 3.84 24.88
N PHE A 202 9.05 4.56 24.42
CA PHE A 202 9.02 6.01 24.25
C PHE A 202 9.17 6.38 22.78
N LEU A 203 8.64 7.55 22.38
CA LEU A 203 8.78 8.03 21.01
C LEU A 203 10.26 8.22 20.65
N ASP A 204 10.70 7.56 19.58
CA ASP A 204 12.03 7.69 19.01
C ASP A 204 12.00 8.65 17.82
N GLU A 205 12.38 9.89 18.07
CA GLU A 205 12.43 10.94 17.05
C GLU A 205 13.45 10.65 15.94
N SER A 206 14.46 9.79 16.18
CA SER A 206 15.43 9.43 15.14
C SER A 206 14.88 8.43 14.12
N MET A 207 13.84 7.69 14.50
CA MET A 207 13.14 6.71 13.67
C MET A 207 11.74 7.18 13.24
N SER A 208 11.31 8.35 13.69
CA SER A 208 10.00 8.93 13.39
C SER A 208 10.10 10.06 12.36
N ASP A 209 9.05 10.24 11.57
CA ASP A 209 8.91 11.37 10.65
C ASP A 209 7.49 11.97 10.73
N ARG A 210 7.04 12.70 9.70
CA ARG A 210 5.71 13.33 9.69
C ARG A 210 4.56 12.32 9.66
N LYS A 211 4.78 11.14 9.10
CA LYS A 211 3.76 10.11 8.87
C LYS A 211 4.12 8.74 9.47
N ARG A 212 5.33 8.59 9.99
CA ARG A 212 5.81 7.37 10.63
C ARG A 212 6.22 7.63 12.07
N PHE A 213 5.85 6.72 12.96
CA PHE A 213 6.05 6.88 14.40
C PHE A 213 6.65 5.61 14.97
N ALA A 214 7.80 5.74 15.61
CA ALA A 214 8.47 4.63 16.29
C ALA A 214 8.39 4.84 17.80
N PHE A 215 7.85 3.86 18.53
CA PHE A 215 7.92 3.82 19.98
C PHE A 215 8.87 2.70 20.38
N THR A 216 10.02 3.06 20.95
CA THR A 216 11.13 2.14 21.18
C THR A 216 11.54 2.10 22.65
N ARG A 217 12.14 0.96 23.01
CA ARG A 217 12.83 0.70 24.25
C ARG A 217 14.21 0.17 23.90
N LYS A 218 15.25 0.75 24.49
CA LYS A 218 16.60 0.20 24.44
C LYS A 218 16.85 -0.60 25.71
N ASP A 219 17.44 -1.78 25.58
CA ASP A 219 17.97 -2.47 26.74
C ASP A 219 19.35 -1.90 27.14
N GLU A 220 19.92 -2.44 28.22
CA GLU A 220 21.21 -2.02 28.77
C GLU A 220 22.39 -2.24 27.82
N HIS A 221 22.21 -3.06 26.78
CA HIS A 221 23.20 -3.42 25.78
C HIS A 221 23.03 -2.66 24.45
N GLY A 222 22.03 -1.78 24.37
CA GLY A 222 21.78 -0.94 23.20
C GLY A 222 20.92 -1.59 22.12
N TYR A 223 20.38 -2.79 22.34
CA TYR A 223 19.41 -3.39 21.43
C TYR A 223 18.09 -2.64 21.52
N THR A 224 17.55 -2.30 20.35
CA THR A 224 16.32 -1.52 20.23
C THR A 224 15.14 -2.45 19.92
N TYR A 225 14.07 -2.33 20.69
CA TYR A 225 12.82 -3.07 20.50
C TYR A 225 11.67 -2.09 20.47
N GLY A 226 10.61 -2.36 19.73
CA GLY A 226 9.50 -1.41 19.68
C GLY A 226 8.38 -1.76 18.74
N ILE A 227 7.56 -0.76 18.52
CA ILE A 227 6.49 -0.74 17.53
C ILE A 227 6.68 0.44 16.59
N TYR A 228 6.45 0.18 15.32
CA TYR A 228 6.51 1.13 14.23
C TYR A 228 5.12 1.27 13.62
N LEU A 229 4.65 2.51 13.51
CA LEU A 229 3.37 2.87 12.90
C LEU A 229 3.64 3.61 11.61
N ASP A 230 3.08 3.14 10.49
CA ASP A 230 3.16 3.84 9.21
C ASP A 230 1.76 4.32 8.81
N ALA A 231 1.58 5.64 8.76
CA ALA A 231 0.40 6.34 8.26
C ALA A 231 0.73 7.15 6.99
N SER A 232 1.70 6.67 6.19
CA SER A 232 2.11 7.32 4.94
C SER A 232 1.01 7.30 3.88
N ASP A 233 0.27 6.19 3.80
CA ASP A 233 -0.91 6.03 2.97
C ASP A 233 -2.12 6.71 3.62
N ASN A 234 -2.72 7.67 2.91
CA ASN A 234 -3.80 8.46 3.48
C ASN A 234 -5.04 7.57 3.68
N GLY A 235 -5.57 7.52 4.91
CA GLY A 235 -6.73 6.69 5.22
C GLY A 235 -6.36 5.25 5.58
N LYS A 236 -5.08 4.94 5.80
CA LYS A 236 -4.64 3.65 6.34
C LYS A 236 -3.54 3.84 7.37
N ILE A 237 -3.49 2.92 8.33
CA ILE A 237 -2.39 2.82 9.28
C ILE A 237 -1.96 1.37 9.43
N SER A 238 -0.66 1.14 9.47
CA SER A 238 -0.06 -0.18 9.74
C SER A 238 0.66 -0.17 11.09
N ALA A 239 0.75 -1.33 11.72
CA ALA A 239 1.45 -1.51 13.00
C ALA A 239 2.38 -2.73 12.93
N SER A 240 3.68 -2.45 12.98
CA SER A 240 4.73 -3.48 12.90
C SER A 240 5.57 -3.51 14.16
N LEU A 241 5.93 -4.69 14.64
CA LEU A 241 6.94 -4.87 15.68
C LEU A 241 8.33 -4.71 15.08
N TYR A 242 9.23 -4.14 15.88
CA TYR A 242 10.63 -3.91 15.58
C TYR A 242 11.51 -4.59 16.64
N SER A 243 12.53 -5.31 16.21
CA SER A 243 13.52 -5.97 17.07
C SER A 243 14.90 -6.03 16.37
N PRO A 244 15.99 -6.36 17.08
CA PRO A 244 17.32 -6.47 16.49
C PRO A 244 17.44 -7.47 15.33
N THR A 245 16.55 -8.47 15.28
CA THR A 245 16.56 -9.52 14.25
C THR A 245 15.52 -9.28 13.15
N VAL A 246 14.53 -8.43 13.39
CA VAL A 246 13.41 -8.18 12.48
C VAL A 246 13.08 -6.70 12.43
N ARG A 247 13.26 -6.10 11.25
CA ARG A 247 13.08 -4.66 11.07
C ARG A 247 11.60 -4.26 11.13
N TYR A 248 10.71 -4.96 10.43
CA TYR A 248 9.27 -4.71 10.48
C TYR A 248 8.52 -6.03 10.29
N ILE A 249 7.72 -6.42 11.28
CA ILE A 249 6.84 -7.58 11.17
C ILE A 249 5.44 -7.21 11.68
N ASP A 250 4.42 -7.57 10.91
CA ASP A 250 3.02 -7.29 11.23
C ASP A 250 2.68 -7.77 12.66
N MET A 251 2.30 -6.84 13.52
CA MET A 251 2.08 -7.14 14.93
C MET A 251 0.94 -8.14 15.11
N PHE A 252 -0.15 -7.98 14.35
CA PHE A 252 -1.34 -8.83 14.44
C PHE A 252 -1.06 -10.26 14.00
N TRP A 253 -0.23 -10.45 12.97
CA TRP A 253 0.22 -11.75 12.53
C TRP A 253 1.02 -12.45 13.64
N VAL A 254 1.95 -11.73 14.26
CA VAL A 254 2.83 -12.29 15.28
C VAL A 254 2.05 -12.73 16.52
N VAL A 255 1.16 -11.87 17.02
CA VAL A 255 0.53 -12.08 18.33
C VAL A 255 -0.87 -12.69 18.26
N ARG A 256 -1.56 -12.59 17.13
CA ARG A 256 -2.91 -13.16 16.92
C ARG A 256 -3.02 -14.14 15.76
N ARG A 257 -1.96 -14.34 14.95
CA ARG A 257 -2.01 -15.11 13.69
C ARG A 257 -3.06 -14.58 12.71
N GLN A 258 -3.34 -13.27 12.77
CA GLN A 258 -4.27 -12.58 11.87
C GLN A 258 -3.49 -11.53 11.09
N TYR A 259 -3.38 -11.70 9.79
CA TYR A 259 -2.67 -10.73 8.96
C TYR A 259 -3.50 -9.45 8.81
N ARG A 260 -2.97 -8.31 9.26
CA ARG A 260 -3.62 -7.00 9.13
C ARG A 260 -2.59 -5.91 8.79
N SER A 261 -2.02 -6.00 7.59
CA SER A 261 -0.98 -5.06 7.16
C SER A 261 -1.47 -3.61 7.11
N ASP A 262 -2.71 -3.37 6.69
CA ASP A 262 -3.27 -2.02 6.56
C ASP A 262 -4.65 -1.95 7.21
N MET A 263 -4.80 -1.07 8.18
CA MET A 263 -6.06 -0.81 8.88
C MET A 263 -6.68 0.49 8.32
N PRO A 264 -7.75 0.41 7.53
CA PRO A 264 -8.35 1.59 6.89
C PRO A 264 -9.11 2.46 7.90
N TYR A 265 -9.15 3.76 7.62
CA TYR A 265 -9.97 4.74 8.33
C TYR A 265 -10.40 5.88 7.39
N GLU A 266 -11.65 6.31 7.49
CA GLU A 266 -12.24 7.37 6.67
C GLU A 266 -12.39 8.68 7.44
N ASP A 267 -12.51 8.60 8.77
CA ASP A 267 -12.72 9.74 9.67
C ASP A 267 -11.91 9.63 10.98
N GLU A 268 -12.06 10.63 11.84
CA GLU A 268 -11.38 10.68 13.14
C GLU A 268 -11.86 9.56 14.08
N ASP A 269 -13.14 9.22 14.10
CA ASP A 269 -13.68 8.22 15.03
C ASP A 269 -13.19 6.82 14.67
N GLN A 270 -13.15 6.48 13.38
CA GLN A 270 -12.57 5.24 12.87
C GLN A 270 -11.07 5.18 13.16
N LEU A 271 -10.32 6.27 12.94
CA LEU A 271 -8.90 6.32 13.29
C LEU A 271 -8.67 6.07 14.78
N ARG A 272 -9.49 6.69 15.66
CA ARG A 272 -9.41 6.49 17.10
C ARG A 272 -9.67 5.03 17.48
N ALA A 273 -10.68 4.40 16.88
CA ALA A 273 -11.00 2.98 17.12
C ALA A 273 -9.85 2.06 16.71
N VAL A 274 -9.26 2.29 15.54
CA VAL A 274 -8.09 1.53 15.04
C VAL A 274 -6.89 1.69 15.98
N LEU A 275 -6.61 2.92 16.43
CA LEU A 275 -5.51 3.19 17.35
C LEU A 275 -5.73 2.56 18.74
N VAL A 276 -6.96 2.54 19.23
CA VAL A 276 -7.31 1.82 20.47
C VAL A 276 -7.03 0.32 20.32
N GLU A 277 -7.40 -0.29 19.19
CA GLU A 277 -7.07 -1.69 18.94
C GLU A 277 -5.56 -1.93 18.92
N ILE A 278 -4.80 -1.10 18.18
CA ILE A 278 -3.32 -1.17 18.15
C ILE A 278 -2.73 -1.06 19.56
N ARG A 279 -3.23 -0.10 20.35
CA ARG A 279 -2.80 0.11 21.74
C ARG A 279 -2.98 -1.15 22.56
N ASP A 280 -4.19 -1.68 22.58
CA ASP A 280 -4.56 -2.81 23.43
C ASP A 280 -3.79 -4.06 23.01
N VAL A 281 -3.66 -4.32 21.71
CA VAL A 281 -2.87 -5.45 21.20
C VAL A 281 -1.39 -5.32 21.58
N PHE A 282 -0.81 -4.13 21.46
CA PHE A 282 0.60 -3.93 21.80
C PHE A 282 0.84 -4.06 23.30
N VAL A 283 0.00 -3.42 24.12
CA VAL A 283 0.12 -3.42 25.59
C VAL A 283 -0.17 -4.80 26.19
N ASP A 284 -1.09 -5.58 25.62
CA ASP A 284 -1.41 -6.89 26.18
C ASP A 284 -0.50 -8.01 25.65
N LEU A 285 -0.09 -7.92 24.38
CA LEU A 285 0.56 -9.03 23.68
C LEU A 285 1.88 -8.63 23.00
N GLY A 286 1.93 -7.49 22.33
CA GLY A 286 3.09 -7.06 21.54
C GLY A 286 4.35 -6.88 22.39
N HIS A 287 4.25 -6.13 23.48
CA HIS A 287 5.39 -5.87 24.36
C HIS A 287 5.89 -7.14 25.08
N LYS A 288 4.97 -8.08 25.39
CA LYS A 288 5.31 -9.38 25.94
C LYS A 288 6.05 -10.22 24.92
N TRP A 289 5.58 -10.27 23.68
CA TRP A 289 6.28 -10.98 22.61
C TRP A 289 7.70 -10.42 22.43
N LEU A 290 7.87 -9.09 22.45
CA LEU A 290 9.20 -8.46 22.39
C LEU A 290 10.09 -8.84 23.58
N HIS A 291 9.51 -9.01 24.77
CA HIS A 291 10.25 -9.47 25.96
C HIS A 291 10.65 -10.95 25.84
N ASP A 292 9.74 -11.81 25.37
CA ASP A 292 9.99 -13.24 25.21
C ASP A 292 10.98 -13.54 24.05
N ASN A 293 11.19 -12.58 23.14
CA ASN A 293 12.09 -12.67 21.98
C ASN A 293 13.28 -11.70 22.10
N GLN A 294 13.72 -11.39 23.32
CA GLN A 294 14.97 -10.64 23.52
C GLN A 294 16.18 -11.50 23.18
N ILE A 295 17.27 -10.86 22.78
CA ILE A 295 18.54 -11.53 22.50
C ILE A 295 19.09 -12.10 23.82
N GLU A 296 19.29 -13.41 23.88
CA GLU A 296 19.91 -14.09 25.03
C GLU A 296 21.33 -13.55 25.24
N GLN A 297 21.68 -13.32 26.49
CA GLN A 297 23.02 -12.89 26.87
C GLN A 297 23.88 -14.11 27.20
N PHE A 298 24.96 -14.28 26.44
CA PHE A 298 25.93 -15.35 26.67
C PHE A 298 27.33 -14.88 26.24
N ASP A 299 28.36 -15.60 26.67
CA ASP A 299 29.76 -15.27 26.35
C ASP A 299 30.10 -15.69 24.90
N VAL A 300 29.81 -14.78 23.96
CA VAL A 300 30.11 -14.95 22.53
C VAL A 300 31.60 -15.20 22.29
N ASN A 301 32.49 -14.54 23.05
CA ASN A 301 33.94 -14.74 22.97
C ASN A 301 34.32 -16.18 23.33
N ALA A 302 33.77 -16.72 24.42
CA ALA A 302 34.00 -18.12 24.80
C ALA A 302 33.51 -19.11 23.74
N VAL A 303 32.38 -18.82 23.07
CA VAL A 303 31.90 -19.67 21.97
C VAL A 303 32.85 -19.61 20.77
N TYR A 304 33.34 -18.44 20.38
CA TYR A 304 34.38 -18.32 19.34
C TYR A 304 35.63 -19.10 19.69
N GLN A 305 36.12 -18.98 20.93
CA GLN A 305 37.30 -19.69 21.43
C GLN A 305 37.11 -21.21 21.41
N LYS A 306 35.89 -21.69 21.63
CA LYS A 306 35.56 -23.12 21.62
C LYS A 306 35.43 -23.69 20.20
N ILE A 307 34.88 -22.92 19.25
CA ILE A 307 34.47 -23.44 17.93
C ILE A 307 35.36 -22.93 16.80
N ILE A 308 35.52 -21.61 16.68
CA ILE A 308 36.21 -20.99 15.55
C ILE A 308 37.73 -20.99 15.74
N THR A 309 38.21 -20.73 16.96
CA THR A 309 39.66 -20.66 17.21
C THR A 309 40.36 -21.97 16.85
N PRO A 310 39.92 -23.17 17.31
CA PRO A 310 40.58 -24.42 16.96
C PRO A 310 40.55 -24.68 15.46
N TYR A 311 39.40 -24.43 14.82
CA TYR A 311 39.22 -24.59 13.37
C TYR A 311 40.18 -23.71 12.55
N LEU A 312 40.37 -22.44 12.93
CA LEU A 312 41.27 -21.53 12.23
C LEU A 312 42.75 -21.80 12.55
N GLU A 313 43.06 -22.24 13.77
CA GLU A 313 44.41 -22.66 14.16
C GLU A 313 44.90 -23.88 13.36
N GLU A 314 44.03 -24.85 13.10
CA GLU A 314 44.32 -25.98 12.20
C GLU A 314 44.68 -25.52 10.78
N LYS A 315 44.21 -24.35 10.36
CA LYS A 315 44.51 -23.72 9.05
C LYS A 315 45.64 -22.68 9.12
N GLY A 316 46.38 -22.65 10.24
CA GLY A 316 47.56 -21.82 10.45
C GLY A 316 47.28 -20.37 10.82
N PHE A 317 46.04 -20.01 11.13
CA PHE A 317 45.70 -18.68 11.65
C PHE A 317 45.92 -18.61 13.16
N ARG A 318 46.15 -17.41 13.69
CA ARG A 318 46.21 -17.11 15.12
C ARG A 318 45.43 -15.84 15.41
N ILE A 319 44.89 -15.73 16.62
CA ILE A 319 44.24 -14.49 17.08
C ILE A 319 45.28 -13.37 17.08
N GLU A 320 44.96 -12.28 16.37
CA GLU A 320 45.72 -11.03 16.41
C GLU A 320 45.05 -10.01 17.34
N TYR A 321 43.72 -9.95 17.31
CA TYR A 321 42.94 -8.96 18.03
C TYR A 321 41.58 -9.52 18.42
N GLU A 322 41.12 -9.23 19.63
CA GLU A 322 39.82 -9.62 20.14
C GLU A 322 39.27 -8.50 21.05
N ASP A 323 38.09 -7.99 20.71
CA ASP A 323 37.28 -7.21 21.65
C ASP A 323 36.58 -8.15 22.63
N ASN A 324 36.48 -7.74 23.90
CA ASN A 324 35.74 -8.47 24.93
C ASN A 324 34.93 -7.47 25.80
N PRO A 325 33.58 -7.50 25.77
CA PRO A 325 32.73 -8.42 24.98
C PRO A 325 32.62 -8.02 23.49
N ILE A 326 32.69 -9.01 22.59
CA ILE A 326 32.54 -8.78 21.14
C ILE A 326 31.09 -8.53 20.72
N MET A 327 30.12 -9.08 21.45
CA MET A 327 28.69 -9.11 21.09
C MET A 327 28.07 -7.73 20.82
N PHE A 328 28.60 -6.67 21.45
CA PHE A 328 28.02 -5.32 21.43
C PHE A 328 28.71 -4.39 20.43
N GLY A 329 29.09 -4.91 19.26
CA GLY A 329 29.73 -4.12 18.21
C GLY A 329 31.25 -4.21 18.16
N GLY A 330 31.82 -5.25 18.77
CA GLY A 330 33.27 -5.52 18.73
C GLY A 330 33.68 -6.35 17.51
N LYS A 331 34.99 -6.61 17.40
CA LYS A 331 35.57 -7.45 16.36
C LYS A 331 36.59 -8.45 16.90
N LEU A 332 36.78 -9.51 16.13
CA LEU A 332 37.76 -10.57 16.35
C LEU A 332 38.51 -10.83 15.04
N ILE A 333 39.84 -10.75 15.08
CA ILE A 333 40.71 -10.86 13.91
C ILE A 333 41.66 -12.03 14.10
N TYR A 334 41.63 -12.93 13.13
CA TYR A 334 42.60 -14.01 12.98
C TYR A 334 43.52 -13.70 11.81
N LYS A 335 44.83 -13.90 11.97
CA LYS A 335 45.83 -13.70 10.92
C LYS A 335 46.77 -14.88 10.73
N ARG A 336 47.23 -15.04 9.49
CA ARG A 336 48.38 -15.87 9.10
C ARG A 336 49.25 -15.08 8.13
N GLU A 337 50.38 -15.67 7.69
CA GLU A 337 51.38 -14.99 6.86
C GLU A 337 50.81 -14.32 5.59
N ARG A 338 49.81 -14.93 4.95
CA ARG A 338 49.21 -14.45 3.69
C ARG A 338 47.70 -14.20 3.75
N GLY A 339 47.10 -14.10 4.93
CA GLY A 339 45.65 -13.91 4.99
C GLY A 339 45.11 -13.57 6.37
N SER A 340 43.85 -13.15 6.40
CA SER A 340 43.11 -12.87 7.63
C SER A 340 41.65 -13.27 7.55
N VAL A 341 41.04 -13.55 8.71
CA VAL A 341 39.60 -13.69 8.87
C VAL A 341 39.16 -12.76 9.99
N THR A 342 38.28 -11.82 9.68
CA THR A 342 37.73 -10.86 10.63
C THR A 342 36.24 -11.11 10.84
N PHE A 343 35.82 -11.19 12.10
CA PHE A 343 34.43 -11.21 12.52
C PHE A 343 34.11 -9.84 13.14
N GLU A 344 33.23 -9.06 12.53
CA GLU A 344 32.77 -7.77 13.07
C GLU A 344 31.30 -7.88 13.46
N HIS A 345 30.99 -7.69 14.74
CA HIS A 345 29.61 -7.63 15.21
C HIS A 345 29.07 -6.22 15.00
N PHE A 346 27.81 -6.10 14.58
CA PHE A 346 27.17 -4.79 14.41
C PHE A 346 26.51 -4.35 15.73
N ALA A 347 26.88 -3.17 16.22
CA ALA A 347 26.26 -2.60 17.42
C ALA A 347 24.73 -2.51 17.26
N GLY A 348 23.99 -2.98 18.29
CA GLY A 348 22.54 -2.91 18.33
C GLY A 348 21.80 -3.90 17.42
N THR A 349 22.50 -4.84 16.76
CA THR A 349 21.88 -5.92 15.96
C THR A 349 22.58 -7.25 16.23
N THR A 350 22.01 -8.38 15.76
CA THR A 350 22.67 -9.70 15.85
C THR A 350 23.42 -10.09 14.58
N GLY A 351 23.65 -9.13 13.68
CA GLY A 351 24.40 -9.37 12.46
C GLY A 351 25.90 -9.43 12.73
N VAL A 352 26.57 -10.35 12.04
CA VAL A 352 28.04 -10.45 12.03
C VAL A 352 28.53 -10.35 10.59
N LYS A 353 29.42 -9.40 10.33
CA LYS A 353 30.14 -9.28 9.06
C LYS A 353 31.42 -10.10 9.15
N ILE A 354 31.59 -11.01 8.20
CA ILE A 354 32.78 -11.86 8.12
C ILE A 354 33.57 -11.46 6.88
N ILE A 355 34.81 -11.03 7.08
CA ILE A 355 35.72 -10.59 6.03
C ILE A 355 36.85 -11.60 5.93
N MET A 356 37.09 -12.13 4.74
CA MET A 356 38.16 -13.07 4.46
C MET A 356 39.14 -12.40 3.51
N ASN A 357 40.43 -12.47 3.83
CA ASN A 357 41.50 -11.96 3.00
C ASN A 357 42.52 -13.09 2.75
N GLU A 358 42.89 -13.28 1.48
CA GLU A 358 43.98 -14.17 1.09
C GLU A 358 44.82 -13.51 -0.03
N GLY A 359 46.07 -13.14 0.29
CA GLY A 359 46.94 -12.38 -0.61
C GLY A 359 46.39 -10.97 -0.87
N ASP A 360 46.07 -10.68 -2.13
CA ASP A 360 45.46 -9.42 -2.56
C ASP A 360 43.91 -9.52 -2.66
N ASP A 361 43.33 -10.70 -2.44
CA ASP A 361 41.89 -10.93 -2.56
C ASP A 361 41.20 -10.71 -1.19
N GLU A 362 40.41 -9.64 -1.06
CA GLU A 362 39.48 -9.41 0.06
C GLU A 362 38.04 -9.69 -0.37
N LEU A 363 37.29 -10.43 0.44
CA LEU A 363 35.90 -10.77 0.17
C LEU A 363 35.10 -10.96 1.46
N THR A 364 33.87 -10.46 1.50
CA THR A 364 32.96 -10.80 2.59
C THR A 364 32.31 -12.16 2.38
N LEU A 365 31.94 -12.85 3.47
CA LEU A 365 31.28 -14.16 3.38
C LEU A 365 29.96 -14.08 2.59
N ASN A 366 29.19 -13.01 2.78
CA ASN A 366 27.94 -12.78 2.05
C ASN A 366 28.19 -12.65 0.54
N GLU A 367 29.23 -11.91 0.12
CA GLU A 367 29.59 -11.81 -1.30
C GLU A 367 30.05 -13.15 -1.86
N PHE A 368 30.83 -13.92 -1.08
CA PHE A 368 31.26 -15.26 -1.48
C PHE A 368 30.07 -16.20 -1.71
N VAL A 369 29.12 -16.25 -0.76
CA VAL A 369 27.90 -17.05 -0.88
C VAL A 369 27.07 -16.59 -2.07
N HIS A 370 26.86 -15.28 -2.24
CA HIS A 370 26.09 -14.74 -3.35
C HIS A 370 26.70 -15.08 -4.72
N ARG A 371 28.02 -14.95 -4.87
CA ARG A 371 28.73 -15.30 -6.11
C ARG A 371 28.61 -16.78 -6.46
N ASN A 372 28.41 -17.65 -5.46
CA ASN A 372 28.31 -19.10 -5.63
C ASN A 372 26.88 -19.65 -5.49
N ARG A 373 25.86 -18.80 -5.41
CA ARG A 373 24.46 -19.21 -5.14
C ARG A 373 23.87 -20.21 -6.15
N ASN A 374 24.40 -20.22 -7.38
CA ASN A 374 23.96 -21.13 -8.44
C ASN A 374 24.76 -22.44 -8.49
N ASN A 375 25.72 -22.63 -7.58
CA ASN A 375 26.49 -23.86 -7.47
C ASN A 375 25.86 -24.76 -6.40
N PRO A 376 25.28 -25.93 -6.78
CA PRO A 376 24.63 -26.83 -5.82
C PRO A 376 25.57 -27.32 -4.71
N GLN A 377 26.88 -27.34 -4.95
CA GLN A 377 27.89 -27.72 -3.94
C GLN A 377 28.09 -26.64 -2.85
N PHE A 378 27.58 -25.43 -3.07
CA PHE A 378 27.71 -24.28 -2.17
C PHE A 378 26.36 -23.87 -1.54
N TYR A 379 25.29 -24.61 -1.82
CA TYR A 379 23.96 -24.34 -1.30
C TYR A 379 23.72 -25.13 0.00
N ARG A 380 23.50 -24.43 1.11
CA ARG A 380 22.98 -25.00 2.36
C ARG A 380 21.63 -24.36 2.63
N ASP A 381 20.57 -25.16 2.56
CA ASP A 381 19.20 -24.69 2.77
C ASP A 381 19.01 -24.18 4.22
N GLY A 382 18.21 -23.13 4.40
CA GLY A 382 17.83 -22.61 5.72
C GLY A 382 18.88 -21.84 6.53
N MET A 383 20.06 -21.51 5.99
CA MET A 383 21.09 -20.80 6.77
C MET A 383 20.70 -19.36 7.11
N ARG A 384 20.78 -19.01 8.40
CA ARG A 384 20.54 -17.66 8.93
C ARG A 384 21.87 -17.01 9.31
N PHE A 385 22.06 -15.75 8.92
CA PHE A 385 23.23 -14.93 9.29
C PHE A 385 22.96 -14.02 10.49
N THR A 386 21.97 -14.40 11.30
CA THR A 386 21.56 -13.73 12.52
C THR A 386 21.34 -14.79 13.59
N TYR A 387 21.62 -14.44 14.83
CA TYR A 387 21.40 -15.29 16.00
C TYR A 387 20.48 -14.59 16.99
N THR A 388 19.85 -15.35 17.88
CA THR A 388 18.99 -14.83 18.96
C THR A 388 19.41 -15.35 20.33
N ASP A 389 20.10 -16.47 20.35
CA ASP A 389 20.43 -17.25 21.53
C ASP A 389 21.73 -18.03 21.29
N HIS A 390 22.22 -18.70 22.32
CA HIS A 390 23.46 -19.47 22.25
C HIS A 390 23.41 -20.58 21.18
N ASP A 391 22.29 -21.29 21.08
CA ASP A 391 22.16 -22.44 20.17
C ASP A 391 22.10 -22.00 18.70
N THR A 392 21.33 -20.95 18.40
CA THR A 392 21.30 -20.34 17.06
C THR A 392 22.63 -19.71 16.68
N PHE A 393 23.42 -19.24 17.66
CA PHE A 393 24.78 -18.78 17.40
C PHE A 393 25.75 -19.93 17.07
N LEU A 394 25.60 -21.08 17.72
CA LEU A 394 26.35 -22.29 17.35
C LEU A 394 26.02 -22.73 15.92
N GLU A 395 24.73 -22.81 15.56
CA GLU A 395 24.30 -23.14 14.20
C GLU A 395 24.86 -22.15 13.16
N PHE A 396 24.87 -20.85 13.51
CA PHE A 396 25.49 -19.81 12.69
C PHE A 396 26.97 -20.10 12.45
N LEU A 397 27.75 -20.39 13.51
CA LEU A 397 29.18 -20.67 13.39
C LEU A 397 29.47 -21.96 12.60
N GLU A 398 28.66 -23.01 12.76
CA GLU A 398 28.76 -24.22 11.93
C GLU A 398 28.51 -23.95 10.44
N GLY A 399 27.59 -23.04 10.13
CA GLY A 399 27.38 -22.59 8.76
C GLY A 399 28.58 -21.78 8.24
N VAL A 400 29.18 -20.94 9.09
CA VAL A 400 30.36 -20.15 8.75
C VAL A 400 31.56 -21.04 8.45
N THR A 401 31.87 -22.02 9.30
CA THR A 401 33.01 -22.92 9.08
C THR A 401 32.88 -23.68 7.76
N TYR A 402 31.68 -24.17 7.44
CA TYR A 402 31.38 -24.79 6.14
C TYR A 402 31.79 -23.90 4.96
N TYR A 403 31.43 -22.62 4.98
CA TYR A 403 31.76 -21.71 3.88
C TYR A 403 33.22 -21.28 3.88
N LEU A 404 33.84 -21.13 5.05
CA LEU A 404 35.27 -20.87 5.16
C LEU A 404 36.09 -22.01 4.57
N ASP A 405 35.70 -23.28 4.78
CA ASP A 405 36.39 -24.43 4.18
C ASP A 405 36.38 -24.33 2.66
N ARG A 406 35.21 -24.07 2.07
CA ARG A 406 35.07 -23.89 0.61
C ARG A 406 35.85 -22.70 0.07
N TYR A 407 35.90 -21.61 0.84
CA TYR A 407 36.70 -20.44 0.48
C TYR A 407 38.18 -20.81 0.43
N PHE A 408 38.71 -21.49 1.45
CA PHE A 408 40.13 -21.88 1.50
C PHE A 408 40.49 -23.02 0.53
N GLU A 409 39.58 -23.93 0.18
CA GLU A 409 39.78 -24.93 -0.88
C GLU A 409 40.15 -24.29 -2.23
N LYS A 410 39.58 -23.11 -2.53
CA LYS A 410 39.86 -22.34 -3.76
C LYS A 410 41.31 -21.85 -3.83
N PHE A 411 41.97 -21.66 -2.70
CA PHE A 411 43.34 -21.16 -2.61
C PHE A 411 44.36 -22.25 -2.30
N SER A 412 43.92 -23.39 -1.76
CA SER A 412 44.77 -24.58 -1.51
C SER A 412 45.04 -25.40 -2.78
N SER A 413 44.38 -25.08 -3.90
CA SER A 413 44.51 -25.73 -5.21
C SER A 413 45.38 -24.94 -6.21
N LYS A 414 46.04 -23.88 -5.75
CA LYS A 414 47.13 -23.18 -6.44
C LYS A 414 48.43 -23.40 -5.68
#